data_AF-A0AAD5K1B3-F1
#
_entry.id   AF-A0AAD5K1B3-F1
#
_cell.length_a   1.000
_cell.length_b   1.000
_cell.length_c   1.000
_cell.angle_alpha   90.00
_cell.angle_beta   90.00
_cell.angle_gamma   90.00
#
_symmetry.space_group_name_H-M   'P 1'
#
loop_
_entity.id
_entity.type
_entity.pdbx_description
1 polymer ?
#
loop_
_entity_poly.entity_id
_entity_poly.type
_entity_poly.pdbx_seq_one_letter_code
_entity_poly.pdbx_strand_id
1 'polypeptide(L)'
;WNLDIRYQARNFWLRILHHKLSCRRVLHKLLPHDYPSPLCPICSLSIEDEDHFIYRYPRKWLIWKEVLQDLLLIPISYQDVENAVYKLHFPTNPPRVSSSIIFTSILEHIWKSHWQFIFNNVPFVPQHIINRIHSYLIERTLGKELPHSPPSLHLST
;
A
#
# COMPACT_ATOMS: atom_id res chain seq x y z
N TRP A 1 -2.21 -1.31 -18.95
CA TRP A 1 -1.55 -1.12 -17.63
C TRP A 1 -0.21 -1.85 -17.65
N ASN A 2 0.93 -1.16 -17.49
CA ASN A 2 2.29 -1.71 -17.64
C ASN A 2 3.16 -1.60 -16.35
N LEU A 3 2.55 -1.61 -15.16
CA LEU A 3 3.30 -1.51 -13.90
C LEU A 3 3.71 -2.91 -13.42
N ASP A 4 5.00 -3.07 -13.08
CA ASP A 4 5.57 -4.28 -12.46
C ASP A 4 5.17 -4.37 -10.97
N ILE A 5 3.89 -4.66 -10.73
CA ILE A 5 3.29 -4.74 -9.40
C ILE A 5 2.59 -6.09 -9.21
N ARG A 6 2.58 -6.58 -7.97
CA ARG A 6 1.90 -7.85 -7.62
C ARG A 6 0.43 -7.79 -7.99
N TYR A 7 -0.13 -8.92 -8.39
CA TYR A 7 -1.53 -9.04 -8.81
C TYR A 7 -2.51 -8.54 -7.73
N GLN A 8 -2.28 -8.90 -6.47
CA GLN A 8 -3.13 -8.49 -5.35
C GLN A 8 -3.09 -6.97 -5.15
N ALA A 9 -1.91 -6.36 -5.21
CA ALA A 9 -1.75 -4.90 -5.14
C ALA A 9 -2.42 -4.20 -6.33
N ARG A 10 -2.32 -4.77 -7.53
CA ARG A 10 -2.98 -4.26 -8.74
C ARG A 10 -4.50 -4.24 -8.58
N ASN A 11 -5.10 -5.34 -8.11
CA ASN A 11 -6.55 -5.41 -7.90
C ASN A 11 -7.02 -4.43 -6.84
N PHE A 12 -6.27 -4.26 -5.76
CA PHE A 12 -6.59 -3.28 -4.73
C PHE A 12 -6.49 -1.85 -5.27
N TRP A 13 -5.40 -1.51 -5.96
CA TRP A 13 -5.22 -0.18 -6.55
C TRP A 13 -6.25 0.13 -7.64
N LEU A 14 -6.63 -0.85 -8.47
CA LEU A 14 -7.73 -0.75 -9.43
C LEU A 14 -9.03 -0.32 -8.75
N ARG A 15 -9.36 -0.94 -7.61
CA ARG A 15 -10.58 -0.59 -6.87
C ARG A 15 -10.52 0.83 -6.33
N ILE A 16 -9.35 1.30 -5.89
CA ILE A 16 -9.13 2.69 -5.47
C ILE A 16 -9.38 3.65 -6.64
N LEU A 17 -8.74 3.41 -7.80
CA LEU A 17 -8.88 4.27 -8.98
C LEU A 17 -10.33 4.36 -9.50
N HIS A 18 -11.14 3.33 -9.26
CA HIS A 18 -12.55 3.30 -9.65
C HIS A 18 -13.51 3.70 -8.51
N HIS A 19 -13.00 4.12 -7.36
CA HIS A 19 -13.80 4.44 -6.16
C HIS A 19 -14.73 3.29 -5.72
N LYS A 20 -14.23 2.06 -5.81
CA LYS A 20 -14.94 0.81 -5.48
C LYS A 20 -14.38 0.14 -4.21
N LEU A 21 -13.77 0.89 -3.30
CA LEU A 21 -13.37 0.35 -2.01
C LEU A 21 -14.56 0.10 -1.08
N SER A 22 -14.56 -1.09 -0.49
CA SER A 22 -15.51 -1.50 0.53
C SER A 22 -15.11 -0.96 1.91
N CYS A 23 -14.96 0.37 2.03
CA CYS A 23 -14.71 1.02 3.32
C CYS A 23 -15.96 0.98 4.22
N ARG A 24 -15.79 1.22 5.53
CA ARG A 24 -16.91 1.09 6.48
C ARG A 24 -18.12 1.95 6.10
N ARG A 25 -17.93 3.17 5.60
CA ARG A 25 -19.03 4.03 5.12
C ARG A 25 -19.86 3.36 4.03
N VAL A 26 -19.21 2.72 3.06
CA VAL A 26 -19.89 2.01 1.96
C VAL A 26 -20.61 0.78 2.48
N LEU A 27 -19.97 0.00 3.35
CA LEU A 27 -20.57 -1.20 3.94
C LEU A 27 -21.78 -0.89 4.81
N HIS A 28 -21.70 0.14 5.66
CA HIS A 28 -22.82 0.62 6.45
C HIS A 28 -24.01 1.05 5.59
N LYS A 29 -23.74 1.73 4.47
CA LYS A 29 -24.79 2.16 3.53
C LYS A 29 -25.48 0.99 2.83
N LEU A 30 -24.72 -0.04 2.43
CA LEU A 30 -25.24 -1.17 1.66
C LEU A 30 -25.86 -2.26 2.54
N LEU A 31 -25.29 -2.49 3.72
CA LEU A 31 -25.63 -3.58 4.63
C LEU A 31 -25.70 -3.04 6.08
N PRO A 32 -26.66 -2.15 6.39
CA PRO A 32 -26.72 -1.47 7.69
C PRO A 32 -26.94 -2.43 8.86
N HIS A 33 -27.56 -3.58 8.64
CA HIS A 33 -27.73 -4.60 9.69
C HIS A 33 -26.41 -5.27 10.08
N ASP A 34 -25.59 -5.66 9.11
CA ASP A 34 -24.29 -6.29 9.38
C ASP A 34 -23.21 -5.27 9.79
N TYR A 35 -23.36 -4.03 9.31
CA TYR A 35 -22.43 -2.93 9.54
C TYR A 35 -23.17 -1.75 10.18
N PRO A 36 -23.53 -1.81 11.48
CA PRO A 36 -24.42 -0.83 12.12
C PRO A 36 -23.82 0.57 12.28
N SER A 37 -22.50 0.73 12.06
CA SER A 37 -21.80 2.00 12.20
C SER A 37 -20.85 2.24 11.03
N PRO A 38 -20.78 3.47 10.48
CA PRO A 38 -19.83 3.87 9.45
C PRO A 38 -18.44 4.27 10.01
N LEU A 39 -18.26 4.22 11.34
CA LEU A 39 -17.01 4.61 11.98
C LEU A 39 -15.88 3.63 11.67
N CYS A 40 -14.68 4.17 11.49
CA CYS A 40 -13.47 3.39 11.28
C CYS A 40 -13.31 2.33 12.37
N PRO A 41 -13.13 1.05 12.01
CA PRO A 41 -13.00 -0.02 13.00
C PRO A 41 -11.72 0.12 13.83
N ILE A 42 -10.67 0.77 13.31
CA ILE A 42 -9.38 0.91 13.99
C ILE A 42 -9.39 2.06 14.99
N CYS A 43 -9.98 3.21 14.65
CA CYS A 43 -9.94 4.41 15.50
C CYS A 43 -11.26 4.67 16.24
N SER A 44 -12.38 4.18 15.73
CA SER A 44 -13.73 4.37 16.27
C SER A 44 -14.17 5.82 16.47
N LEU A 45 -13.47 6.79 15.87
CA LEU A 45 -13.69 8.22 16.07
C LEU A 45 -14.22 8.95 14.84
N SER A 46 -13.90 8.47 13.65
CA SER A 46 -14.25 9.14 12.38
C SER A 46 -14.91 8.16 11.43
N ILE A 47 -15.78 8.68 10.57
CA ILE A 47 -16.35 7.91 9.45
C ILE A 47 -15.20 7.44 8.56
N GLU A 48 -15.18 6.16 8.23
CA GLU A 48 -14.19 5.62 7.30
C GLU A 48 -14.71 5.71 5.86
N ASP A 49 -14.35 6.81 5.21
CA ASP A 49 -14.39 6.96 3.76
C ASP A 49 -13.11 6.41 3.11
N GLU A 50 -12.98 6.57 1.79
CA GLU A 50 -11.84 6.03 1.03
C GLU A 50 -10.51 6.64 1.46
N ASP A 51 -10.47 7.96 1.66
CA ASP A 51 -9.24 8.63 2.07
C ASP A 51 -8.85 8.28 3.51
N HIS A 52 -9.81 8.17 4.43
CA HIS A 52 -9.55 7.69 5.80
C HIS A 52 -9.03 6.25 5.79
N PHE A 53 -9.59 5.40 4.93
CA PHE A 53 -9.17 4.02 4.74
C PHE A 53 -7.72 3.92 4.22
N ILE A 54 -7.29 4.85 3.35
CA ILE A 54 -5.99 4.79 2.67
C ILE A 54 -4.90 5.59 3.41
N TYR A 55 -5.14 6.86 3.76
CA TYR A 55 -4.07 7.76 4.22
C TYR A 55 -4.45 8.79 5.29
N ARG A 56 -5.70 9.28 5.39
CA ARG A 56 -6.05 10.39 6.32
C ARG A 56 -6.03 9.99 7.79
N TYR A 57 -6.21 8.70 8.11
CA TYR A 57 -6.09 8.24 9.49
C TYR A 57 -4.62 8.40 9.96
N PRO A 58 -4.33 9.05 11.11
CA PRO A 58 -2.95 9.40 11.51
C PRO A 58 -1.96 8.25 11.51
N ARG A 59 -2.38 7.03 11.91
CA ARG A 59 -1.49 5.85 11.89
C ARG A 59 -1.17 5.38 10.47
N LYS A 60 -2.07 5.56 9.51
CA LYS A 60 -1.81 5.28 8.09
C LYS A 60 -0.94 6.36 7.48
N TRP A 61 -1.21 7.62 7.81
CA TRP A 61 -0.39 8.75 7.40
C TRP A 61 1.06 8.58 7.86
N LEU A 62 1.29 8.12 9.10
CA LEU A 62 2.63 7.87 9.61
C LEU A 62 3.41 6.87 8.73
N ILE A 63 2.76 5.78 8.30
CA ILE A 63 3.36 4.77 7.42
C ILE A 63 3.76 5.39 6.08
N TRP A 64 2.84 6.16 5.46
CA TRP A 64 3.13 6.86 4.22
C TRP A 64 4.31 7.80 4.37
N LYS A 65 4.27 8.64 5.40
CA LYS A 65 5.27 9.65 5.68
C LYS A 65 6.65 9.04 5.89
N GLU A 66 6.81 8.11 6.83
CA GLU A 66 8.12 7.52 7.14
C GLU A 66 8.71 6.77 5.94
N VAL A 67 7.95 5.84 5.35
CA VAL A 67 8.47 5.03 4.24
C VAL A 67 8.85 5.90 3.04
N LEU A 68 8.03 6.89 2.69
CA LEU A 68 8.32 7.75 1.54
C LEU A 68 9.46 8.72 1.82
N GLN A 69 9.55 9.30 3.03
CA GLN A 69 10.66 10.19 3.38
C GLN A 69 12.00 9.44 3.38
N ASP A 70 12.03 8.21 3.90
CA ASP A 70 13.24 7.39 3.94
C ASP A 70 13.74 6.97 2.54
N LEU A 71 12.81 6.71 1.61
CA LEU A 71 13.14 6.21 0.28
C LEU A 71 13.31 7.31 -0.77
N LEU A 72 12.57 8.41 -0.65
CA LEU A 72 12.58 9.51 -1.63
C LEU A 72 13.46 10.67 -1.19
N LEU A 73 13.85 10.72 0.09
CA LEU A 73 14.72 11.76 0.67
C LEU A 73 14.17 13.19 0.48
N ILE A 74 12.84 13.32 0.43
CA ILE A 74 12.12 14.60 0.30
C ILE A 74 10.99 14.67 1.33
N PRO A 75 10.55 15.87 1.76
CA PRO A 75 9.31 16.02 2.51
C PRO A 75 8.10 15.49 1.72
N ILE A 76 7.14 14.90 2.42
CA ILE A 76 5.94 14.31 1.81
C ILE A 76 4.69 14.94 2.40
N SER A 77 3.78 15.37 1.53
CA SER A 77 2.48 15.95 1.88
C SER A 77 1.32 15.01 1.53
N TYR A 78 0.14 15.28 2.09
CA TYR A 78 -1.08 14.55 1.73
C TYR A 78 -1.38 14.63 0.23
N GLN A 79 -1.10 15.77 -0.40
CA GLN A 79 -1.35 15.98 -1.82
C GLN A 79 -0.46 15.10 -2.71
N ASP A 80 0.78 14.84 -2.29
CA ASP A 80 1.69 13.94 -3.01
C ASP A 80 1.16 12.51 -3.01
N VAL A 81 0.68 12.04 -1.85
CA VAL A 81 0.08 10.72 -1.72
C VAL A 81 -1.22 10.63 -2.53
N GLU A 82 -2.08 11.63 -2.44
CA GLU A 82 -3.33 11.70 -3.21
C GLU A 82 -3.08 11.67 -4.73
N ASN A 83 -2.15 12.51 -5.21
CA ASN A 83 -1.78 12.56 -6.63
C ASN A 83 -1.21 11.24 -7.12
N ALA A 84 -0.34 10.60 -6.34
CA ALA A 84 0.22 9.30 -6.70
C ALA A 84 -0.83 8.19 -6.69
N VAL A 85 -1.71 8.16 -5.68
CA VAL A 85 -2.72 7.11 -5.51
C VAL A 85 -3.84 7.22 -6.54
N TYR A 86 -4.37 8.41 -6.79
CA TYR A 86 -5.55 8.59 -7.65
C TYR A 86 -5.23 9.04 -9.07
N LYS A 87 -4.10 9.74 -9.29
CA LYS A 87 -3.72 10.28 -10.60
C LYS A 87 -2.49 9.59 -11.19
N LEU A 88 -1.87 8.65 -10.45
CA LEU A 88 -0.63 7.97 -10.84
C LEU A 88 0.54 8.96 -11.09
N HIS A 89 0.49 10.13 -10.46
CA HIS A 89 1.51 11.16 -10.54
C HIS A 89 2.45 11.04 -9.33
N PHE A 90 3.61 10.42 -9.53
CA PHE A 90 4.60 10.21 -8.46
C PHE A 90 5.51 11.42 -8.28
N PRO A 91 5.88 11.79 -7.05
CA PRO A 91 6.71 12.96 -6.78
C PRO A 91 8.15 12.85 -7.32
N THR A 92 8.72 11.65 -7.28
CA THR A 92 10.03 11.32 -7.86
C THR A 92 10.11 9.81 -8.07
N ASN A 93 11.14 9.31 -8.77
CA ASN A 93 11.46 7.88 -8.85
C ASN A 93 12.88 7.65 -8.33
N PRO A 94 13.05 6.89 -7.23
CA PRO A 94 14.39 6.56 -6.76
C PRO A 94 15.08 5.57 -7.73
N PRO A 95 16.42 5.56 -7.78
CA PRO A 95 17.16 4.84 -8.82
C PRO A 95 17.01 3.32 -8.75
N ARG A 96 16.77 2.76 -7.56
CA ARG A 96 16.78 1.31 -7.33
C ARG A 96 15.40 0.65 -7.32
N VAL A 97 14.36 1.43 -7.08
CA VAL A 97 12.99 0.92 -6.95
C VAL A 97 12.02 1.93 -7.55
N SER A 98 11.11 1.50 -8.41
CA SER A 98 10.13 2.43 -8.99
C SER A 98 9.16 2.91 -7.91
N SER A 99 8.71 4.16 -8.01
CA SER A 99 7.73 4.69 -7.06
C SER A 99 6.41 3.93 -7.11
N SER A 100 6.03 3.40 -8.27
CA SER A 100 4.89 2.48 -8.37
C SER A 100 5.02 1.25 -7.47
N ILE A 101 6.23 0.68 -7.31
CA ILE A 101 6.48 -0.44 -6.41
C ILE A 101 6.39 0.02 -4.95
N ILE A 102 6.95 1.18 -4.61
CA ILE A 102 6.89 1.72 -3.24
C ILE A 102 5.43 1.97 -2.84
N PHE A 103 4.69 2.71 -3.64
CA PHE A 103 3.30 3.08 -3.38
C PHE A 103 2.39 1.84 -3.31
N THR A 104 2.56 0.87 -4.22
CA THR A 104 1.80 -0.39 -4.12
C THR A 104 2.15 -1.22 -2.90
N SER A 105 3.43 -1.22 -2.49
CA SER A 105 3.85 -1.90 -1.27
C SER A 105 3.15 -1.29 -0.06
N ILE A 106 3.16 0.03 0.07
CA ILE A 106 2.49 0.72 1.19
C ILE A 106 0.99 0.42 1.19
N LEU A 107 0.32 0.60 0.04
CA LEU A 107 -1.11 0.31 -0.12
C LEU A 107 -1.46 -1.12 0.30
N GLU A 108 -0.70 -2.10 -0.19
CA GLU A 108 -0.95 -3.50 0.10
C GLU A 108 -0.76 -3.83 1.59
N HIS A 109 0.28 -3.27 2.23
CA HIS A 109 0.53 -3.50 3.65
C HIS A 109 -0.50 -2.80 4.54
N ILE A 110 -0.96 -1.60 4.18
CA ILE A 110 -2.07 -0.91 4.85
C ILE A 110 -3.35 -1.74 4.72
N TRP A 111 -3.68 -2.20 3.52
CA TRP A 111 -4.85 -3.05 3.26
C TRP A 111 -4.80 -4.34 4.10
N LYS A 112 -3.70 -5.10 4.00
CA LYS A 112 -3.53 -6.35 4.76
C LYS A 112 -3.67 -6.12 6.26
N SER A 113 -2.99 -5.10 6.79
CA SER A 113 -3.01 -4.82 8.24
C SER A 113 -4.39 -4.36 8.72
N HIS A 114 -5.11 -3.59 7.90
CA HIS A 114 -6.49 -3.19 8.19
C HIS A 114 -7.42 -4.40 8.30
N TRP A 115 -7.34 -5.35 7.34
CA TRP A 115 -8.19 -6.54 7.40
C TRP A 115 -7.75 -7.57 8.44
N GLN A 116 -6.45 -7.66 8.74
CA GLN A 116 -5.98 -8.47 9.86
C GLN A 116 -6.50 -7.93 11.20
N PHE A 117 -6.62 -6.61 11.35
CA PHE A 117 -7.28 -6.02 12.51
C PHE A 117 -8.75 -6.44 12.61
N ILE A 118 -9.50 -6.35 11.50
CA ILE A 118 -10.94 -6.67 11.50
C ILE A 118 -11.22 -8.16 11.71
N PHE A 119 -10.54 -9.03 10.97
CA PHE A 119 -10.89 -10.45 10.92
C PHE A 119 -10.11 -11.30 11.93
N ASN A 120 -8.89 -10.87 12.28
CA ASN A 120 -7.97 -11.67 13.09
C ASN A 120 -7.57 -10.97 14.39
N ASN A 121 -8.18 -9.81 14.71
CA ASN A 121 -7.86 -9.01 15.91
C ASN A 121 -6.38 -8.65 16.05
N VAL A 122 -5.63 -8.59 14.94
CA VAL A 122 -4.21 -8.20 14.97
C VAL A 122 -4.11 -6.68 15.12
N PRO A 123 -3.43 -6.15 16.15
CA PRO A 123 -3.34 -4.71 16.35
C PRO A 123 -2.72 -3.97 15.15
N PHE A 124 -3.32 -2.85 14.77
CA PHE A 124 -2.76 -1.96 13.74
C PHE A 124 -1.62 -1.11 14.32
N VAL A 125 -0.38 -1.58 14.16
CA VAL A 125 0.84 -0.96 14.69
C VAL A 125 1.72 -0.44 13.53
N PRO A 126 1.80 0.89 13.31
CA PRO A 126 2.54 1.49 12.20
C PRO A 126 3.99 1.01 12.08
N GLN A 127 4.74 0.98 13.18
CA GLN A 127 6.15 0.61 13.14
C GLN A 127 6.39 -0.80 12.58
N HIS A 128 5.56 -1.76 12.96
CA HIS A 128 5.65 -3.12 12.43
C HIS A 128 5.38 -3.17 10.93
N ILE A 129 4.46 -2.34 10.45
CA ILE A 129 4.09 -2.27 9.03
C ILE A 129 5.22 -1.62 8.23
N ILE A 130 5.79 -0.53 8.74
CA ILE A 130 6.91 0.20 8.15
C ILE A 130 8.12 -0.73 8.02
N ASN A 131 8.52 -1.42 9.09
CA ASN A 131 9.63 -2.38 9.06
C ASN A 131 9.42 -3.48 8.01
N ARG A 132 8.21 -4.04 7.91
CA ARG A 132 7.86 -5.05 6.89
C ARG A 132 7.97 -4.51 5.46
N ILE A 133 7.53 -3.27 5.24
CA ILE A 133 7.65 -2.62 3.94
C ILE A 133 9.13 -2.46 3.56
N HIS A 134 9.97 -1.97 4.48
CA HIS A 134 11.41 -1.83 4.23
C HIS A 134 12.08 -3.17 3.92
N SER A 135 11.86 -4.20 4.76
CA SER A 135 12.41 -5.55 4.51
C SER A 135 12.02 -6.06 3.11
N TYR A 136 10.74 -5.95 2.75
CA TYR A 136 10.26 -6.37 1.43
C TYR A 136 10.91 -5.60 0.27
N LEU A 137 11.07 -4.27 0.41
CA LEU A 137 11.67 -3.45 -0.64
C LEU A 137 13.19 -3.69 -0.77
N ILE A 138 13.88 -3.96 0.33
CA ILE A 138 15.30 -4.34 0.33
C ILE A 138 15.47 -5.68 -0.39
N GLU A 139 14.71 -6.71 0.00
CA GLU A 139 14.75 -8.03 -0.64
C GLU A 139 14.48 -7.95 -2.15
N ARG A 140 13.50 -7.13 -2.56
CA ARG A 140 13.17 -6.93 -3.97
C ARG A 140 14.24 -6.18 -4.75
N THR A 141 14.98 -5.30 -4.09
CA THR A 141 16.10 -4.57 -4.70
C THR A 141 17.31 -5.49 -4.87
N LEU A 142 17.68 -6.22 -3.82
CA LEU A 142 18.79 -7.19 -3.85
C LEU A 142 18.53 -8.36 -4.82
N GLY A 143 17.29 -8.85 -4.90
CA GLY A 143 16.92 -9.91 -5.84
C GLY A 143 17.03 -9.52 -7.32
N LYS A 144 17.07 -8.22 -7.63
CA LYS A 144 17.33 -7.72 -9.00
C LYS A 144 18.82 -7.61 -9.34
N GLU A 145 19.71 -7.69 -8.35
CA GLU A 145 21.18 -7.59 -8.55
C GLU A 145 21.83 -8.92 -8.94
N LEU A 146 21.11 -10.05 -8.91
CA LEU A 146 21.63 -11.33 -9.43
C LEU A 146 21.45 -11.36 -10.96
N PRO A 147 22.52 -11.24 -11.77
CA PRO A 147 22.41 -11.47 -13.20
C PRO A 147 21.98 -12.92 -13.40
N HIS A 148 20.88 -13.13 -14.14
CA HIS A 148 20.55 -14.44 -14.67
C HIS A 148 21.78 -14.97 -15.41
N SER A 149 22.49 -15.93 -14.83
CA SER A 149 23.53 -16.65 -15.55
C SER A 149 22.85 -17.32 -16.75
N PRO A 150 23.31 -17.08 -17.97
CA PRO A 150 22.73 -17.73 -19.13
C PRO A 150 22.91 -19.25 -18.98
N PRO A 151 21.93 -20.05 -19.41
CA PRO A 151 22.03 -21.51 -19.32
C PRO A 151 23.27 -21.97 -20.07
N SER A 152 24.13 -22.71 -19.38
CA SER A 152 25.32 -23.33 -19.94
C SER A 152 24.90 -24.22 -21.10
N LEU A 153 25.23 -23.82 -22.32
CA LEU A 153 25.12 -24.69 -23.50
C LEU A 153 26.10 -25.85 -23.29
N HIS A 154 25.58 -26.99 -22.85
CA HIS A 154 26.30 -28.25 -22.97
C HIS A 154 26.47 -28.55 -24.46
N LEU A 155 27.66 -28.27 -24.98
CA LEU A 155 28.16 -28.85 -26.22
C LEU A 155 28.39 -30.34 -25.96
N SER A 156 27.43 -31.16 -26.35
CA SER A 156 27.64 -32.59 -26.52
C SER A 156 28.47 -32.80 -27.77
N THR A 157 29.73 -33.21 -27.58
CA THR A 157 30.60 -33.81 -28.60
C THR A 157 30.08 -35.15 -29.09
#